data_AF-A0A943JTJ6-F1
#
_entry.id   AF-A0A943JTJ6-F1
#
_cell.length_a   1.000
_cell.length_b   1.000
_cell.length_c   1.000
_cell.angle_alpha   90.00
_cell.angle_beta   90.00
_cell.angle_gamma   90.00
#
_symmetry.space_group_name_H-M   'P 1'
#
loop_
_entity.id
_entity.type
_entity.pdbx_description
1 polymer ?
#
loop_
_entity_poly.entity_id
_entity_poly.type
_entity_poly.pdbx_seq_one_letter_code
_entity_poly.pdbx_strand_id
1 'polypeptide(L)' 'MFWVNTILAVATPILAYFGISGSDLTTWGSLFGLILDALKNPYVVGLVLVSLWNNVINPVTKGITD' A
#
# COMPACT_ATOMS: atom_id res chain seq x y z
N MET A 1 -9.75 10.58 7.29
CA MET A 1 -10.11 9.45 6.38
C MET A 1 -9.09 9.25 5.25
N PHE A 2 -8.54 10.34 4.69
CA PHE A 2 -7.59 10.33 3.58
C PHE A 2 -6.34 9.45 3.80
N TRP A 3 -5.70 9.57 4.96
CA TRP A 3 -4.49 8.80 5.30
C TRP A 3 -4.73 7.29 5.37
N VAL A 4 -5.88 6.86 5.92
CA VAL A 4 -6.24 5.45 6.01
C VAL A 4 -6.47 4.84 4.63
N ASN A 5 -7.17 5.55 3.74
CA ASN A 5 -7.39 5.11 2.37
C ASN A 5 -6.09 5.02 1.57
N THR A 6 -5.17 5.96 1.78
CA THR A 6 -3.85 5.96 1.13
C THR A 6 -3.01 4.78 1.60
N ILE A 7 -2.99 4.51 2.91
CA ILE A 7 -2.28 3.36 3.48
C ILE A 7 -2.87 2.06 2.92
N LEU A 8 -4.20 1.93 2.84
CA LEU A 8 -4.85 0.73 2.27
C LEU A 8 -4.56 0.57 0.78
N ALA A 9 -4.56 1.65 -0.01
CA ALA A 9 -4.24 1.61 -1.43
C ALA A 9 -2.81 1.12 -1.71
N VAL A 10 -1.88 1.38 -0.79
CA VAL A 10 -0.49 0.88 -0.84
C VAL A 10 -0.37 -0.53 -0.26
N ALA A 11 -0.99 -0.78 0.89
CA ALA A 11 -0.88 -2.06 1.60
C ALA A 11 -1.55 -3.21 0.83
N THR A 12 -2.69 -2.97 0.18
CA THR A 12 -3.44 -4.00 -0.54
C THR A 12 -2.64 -4.67 -1.66
N PRO A 13 -2.03 -3.94 -2.62
CA PRO A 13 -1.23 -4.57 -3.67
C PRO A 13 0.04 -5.25 -3.13
N ILE A 14 0.63 -4.73 -2.04
CA ILE A 14 1.80 -5.36 -1.41
C ILE A 14 1.40 -6.70 -0.76
N LEU A 15 0.37 -6.70 0.09
CA LEU A 15 -0.14 -7.91 0.74
C LEU A 15 -0.59 -8.95 -0.29
N ALA A 16 -1.31 -8.53 -1.33
CA ALA A 16 -1.75 -9.42 -2.42
C ALA A 16 -0.57 -10.00 -3.21
N TYR A 17 0.48 -9.21 -3.47
CA TYR A 17 1.67 -9.68 -4.18
C TYR A 17 2.45 -10.72 -3.38
N PHE A 18 2.64 -10.47 -2.08
CA PHE A 18 3.37 -11.37 -1.20
C PHE A 18 2.51 -12.53 -0.67
N GLY A 19 1.20 -12.52 -0.93
CA GLY A 19 0.26 -13.56 -0.48
C GLY A 19 0.12 -13.62 1.04
N ILE A 20 0.45 -12.53 1.75
CA ILE A 20 0.38 -12.47 3.21
C ILE A 20 -0.83 -11.63 3.65
N SER A 21 -1.35 -11.96 4.82
CA SER A 21 -2.45 -11.24 5.46
C SER A 21 -1.93 -10.25 6.50
N GLY A 22 -2.75 -9.24 6.85
CA GLY A 22 -2.42 -8.33 7.96
C GLY A 22 -2.22 -9.06 9.29
N SER A 23 -2.85 -10.22 9.48
CA SER A 23 -2.64 -11.10 10.62
C SER A 23 -1.27 -11.77 10.66
N ASP A 24 -0.54 -11.82 9.55
CA ASP A 24 0.84 -12.34 9.50
C ASP A 24 1.86 -11.26 9.93
N LEU A 25 1.46 -9.99 9.92
CA LEU A 25 2.27 -8.86 10.37
C LEU A 25 2.11 -8.63 11.88
N THR A 26 2.47 -9.64 12.68
CA THR A 26 2.39 -9.60 14.15
C THR A 26 3.55 -8.86 14.83
N THR A 27 4.62 -8.54 14.08
CA THR A 27 5.81 -7.87 14.61
C THR A 27 6.20 -6.67 13.74
N TRP A 28 6.83 -5.67 14.35
CA TRP A 28 7.39 -4.53 13.61
C TRP A 28 8.47 -4.97 12.61
N GLY A 29 9.25 -6.01 12.93
CA GLY A 29 10.27 -6.55 12.05
C GLY A 29 9.70 -7.11 10.75
N SER A 30 8.61 -7.89 10.83
CA SER A 30 7.95 -8.42 9.62
C SER A 30 7.31 -7.32 8.78
N LEU A 31 6.79 -6.27 9.40
CA LEU A 31 6.25 -5.10 8.69
C LEU A 31 7.33 -4.34 7.91
N PHE A 32 8.46 -4.02 8.54
CA PHE A 32 9.55 -3.31 7.84
C PHE A 32 10.24 -4.19 6.79
N GLY A 33 10.36 -5.49 7.03
CA GLY A 33 10.87 -6.45 6.05
C GLY A 33 10.02 -6.48 4.79
N LEU A 34 8.69 -6.59 4.94
CA LEU A 34 7.74 -6.56 3.83
C LEU A 34 7.86 -5.27 3.00
N ILE A 35 7.92 -4.11 3.67
CA ILE A 35 8.05 -2.82 2.97
C ILE A 35 9.37 -2.77 2.18
N LEU A 36 10.46 -3.25 2.76
CA LEU A 36 11.75 -3.26 2.10
C LEU A 36 11.76 -4.22 0.89
N ASP A 37 11.14 -5.39 1.02
CA ASP A 37 11.02 -6.36 -0.07
C ASP A 37 10.09 -5.84 -1.18
N ALA A 38 9.03 -5.11 -0.83
CA ALA A 38 8.18 -4.40 -1.78
C ALA A 38 8.95 -3.33 -2.56
N LEU A 39 9.81 -2.56 -1.89
CA LEU A 39 10.63 -1.51 -2.52
C LEU A 39 11.73 -2.07 -3.42
N LYS A 40 12.30 -3.23 -3.06
CA LYS A 40 13.31 -3.92 -3.88
C LYS A 40 12.73 -4.53 -5.15
N ASN A 41 11.41 -4.65 -5.23
CA ASN A 41 10.74 -5.25 -6.37
C ASN A 41 10.08 -4.19 -7.26
N PRO A 42 10.68 -3.84 -8.42
CA PRO A 42 10.16 -2.77 -9.27
C PRO A 42 8.74 -3.04 -9.80
N TYR A 43 8.35 -4.31 -9.92
CA TYR A 43 6.98 -4.67 -10.29
C TYR A 43 5.97 -4.30 -9.19
N VAL A 44 6.30 -4.56 -7.92
CA VAL A 44 5.45 -4.18 -6.78
C VAL A 44 5.36 -2.68 -6.64
N VAL A 45 6.48 -1.97 -6.84
CA VAL A 45 6.49 -0.50 -6.89
C VAL A 45 5.56 0.00 -7.99
N GLY A 46 5.61 -0.60 -9.19
CA GLY A 46 4.67 -0.29 -10.27
C GLY A 46 3.20 -0.51 -9.90
N LEU A 47 2.87 -1.61 -9.24
CA LEU A 47 1.51 -1.89 -8.75
C LEU A 47 1.03 -0.87 -7.72
N VAL A 48 1.90 -0.49 -6.78
CA VAL A 48 1.61 0.56 -5.79
C VAL A 48 1.37 1.89 -6.49
N LEU A 49 2.20 2.26 -7.47
CA LEU A 49 2.03 3.49 -8.24
C LEU A 49 0.73 3.49 -9.06
N VAL A 50 0.36 2.37 -9.68
CA VAL A 50 -0.91 2.22 -10.41
C VAL A 50 -2.10 2.29 -9.45
N SER A 51 -2.01 1.68 -8.27
CA SER A 51 -3.05 1.74 -7.23
C SER A 51 -3.22 3.17 -6.71
N LEU A 52 -2.11 3.88 -6.48
CA LEU A 52 -2.11 5.30 -6.09
C LEU A 52 -2.64 6.19 -7.22
N TRP A 53 -2.26 5.94 -8.47
CA TRP A 53 -2.76 6.66 -9.65
C TRP A 53 -4.26 6.48 -9.81
N ASN A 54 -4.77 5.25 -9.64
CA ASN A 54 -6.21 4.99 -9.58
C ASN A 54 -6.87 5.75 -8.43
N ASN A 55 -6.26 5.79 -7.25
CA ASN A 55 -6.80 6.54 -6.11
C ASN A 55 -6.76 8.07 -6.29
N VAL A 56 -5.85 8.59 -7.13
CA VAL A 56 -5.77 10.01 -7.50
C VAL A 56 -6.80 10.38 -8.58
N ILE A 57 -7.04 9.49 -9.55
CA ILE A 57 -8.07 9.67 -10.60
C ILE A 57 -9.49 9.44 -10.04
N ASN A 58 -9.65 8.59 -9.03
CA ASN A 58 -10.93 8.39 -8.34
C ASN A 58 -11.14 9.55 -7.33
N PRO A 59 -12.31 10.23 -7.28
CA PRO A 59 -12.52 11.49 -6.56
C PRO A 59 -12.65 11.34 -5.02
N VAL A 60 -11.76 10.58 -4.38
CA VAL A 60 -11.55 10.57 -2.92
C VAL A 60 -10.52 11.62 -2.48
N THR A 61 -9.88 12.29 -3.44
CA THR A 61 -8.95 13.43 -3.27
C THR A 61 -9.64 14.77 -2.99
N LYS A 62 -10.94 14.79 -2.65
CA LYS A 62 -11.55 15.97 -2.00
C LYS A 62 -11.01 16.22 -0.58
N GLY A 63 -10.27 15.28 0.01
CA GLY A 63 -9.78 15.35 1.39
C GLY A 63 -8.27 15.61 1.55
N ILE A 64 -7.60 16.32 0.63
CA ILE A 64 -6.29 16.93 0.96
C ILE A 64 -6.46 18.12 1.93
N THR A 65 -7.70 18.57 2.13
CA THR A 65 -8.09 19.55 3.15
C THR A 65 -9.17 18.93 4.04
N ASP A 66 -8.80 18.16 5.08
CA ASP A 66 -9.56 17.97 6.34
C ASP A 66 -8.80 17.05 7.31
#